data_AF-A0A1I7XSF3-F1
#
_entry.id   AF-A0A1I7XSF3-F1
#
_cell.length_a   1.000
_cell.length_b   1.000
_cell.length_c   1.000
_cell.angle_alpha   90.00
_cell.angle_beta   90.00
_cell.angle_gamma   90.00
#
_symmetry.space_group_name_H-M   'P 1'
#
loop_
_entity.id
_entity.type
_entity.pdbx_description
1 polymer ?
#
loop_
_entity_poly.entity_id
_entity_poly.type
_entity_poly.pdbx_seq_one_letter_code
_entity_poly.pdbx_strand_id
1 'polypeptide(L)'
;MLFKCDALQKLGHLKDQDPMEKLKKAVEDFQYFIPSGEKSMILNKLINSFDNAANLKREHQIRQRHSIRHLRRFTVTEYRTLVETRDKFNQAKSNMDMAKHEVKQSKSTEQIEKRAILYQQTVEIFDEHCNMVMKQLEELTSIKGNHANDMDEFITAHKDYHITMANILK
;
A
#
# COMPACT_ATOMS: atom_id res chain seq x y z
N MET A 1 -16.87 -7.13 -7.21
CA MET A 1 -17.17 -5.68 -7.33
C MET A 1 -16.07 -4.95 -6.55
N LEU A 2 -14.94 -4.68 -7.20
CA LEU A 2 -13.76 -4.06 -6.59
C LEU A 2 -13.84 -2.57 -6.83
N PHE A 3 -13.97 -1.77 -5.77
CA PHE A 3 -13.82 -0.32 -5.83
C PHE A 3 -12.39 0.01 -6.25
N LYS A 4 -12.14 0.09 -7.56
CA LYS A 4 -11.00 0.85 -8.09
C LYS A 4 -11.24 2.30 -7.70
N CYS A 5 -10.61 2.74 -6.62
CA CYS A 5 -10.55 4.15 -6.27
C CYS A 5 -9.59 4.85 -7.26
N ASP A 6 -10.00 4.93 -8.53
CA ASP A 6 -9.33 5.68 -9.59
C ASP A 6 -9.15 7.17 -9.19
N ALA A 7 -9.92 7.65 -8.21
CA ALA A 7 -9.78 8.96 -7.60
C ALA A 7 -8.39 9.17 -6.95
N LEU A 8 -7.80 8.14 -6.33
CA LEU A 8 -6.48 8.27 -5.70
C LEU A 8 -5.31 8.20 -6.69
N GLN A 9 -5.48 7.52 -7.84
CA GLN A 9 -4.50 7.54 -8.93
C GLN A 9 -4.59 8.84 -9.75
N LYS A 10 -5.78 9.43 -9.88
CA LYS A 10 -5.98 10.73 -10.54
C LYS A 10 -5.41 11.93 -9.79
N LEU A 11 -5.19 11.83 -8.47
CA LEU A 11 -4.50 12.87 -7.69
C LEU A 11 -3.01 13.00 -8.06
N GLY A 12 -2.42 12.03 -8.76
CA GLY A 12 -1.02 12.06 -9.18
C GLY A 12 -0.77 12.62 -10.59
N HIS A 13 -1.81 12.92 -11.37
CA HIS A 13 -1.65 13.17 -12.82
C HIS A 13 -2.65 14.18 -13.42
N LEU A 14 -2.99 15.25 -12.70
CA LEU A 14 -3.57 16.43 -13.35
C LEU A 14 -2.44 17.41 -13.66
N LYS A 15 -2.08 17.48 -14.95
CA LYS A 15 -1.37 18.61 -15.55
C LYS A 15 -2.23 19.86 -15.36
N ASP A 16 -2.13 20.46 -14.19
CA ASP A 16 -2.65 21.79 -13.91
C ASP A 16 -1.87 22.29 -12.70
N GLN A 17 -1.11 23.36 -12.89
CA GLN A 17 -0.23 23.96 -11.87
C GLN A 17 -0.90 24.04 -10.50
N ASP A 18 -0.10 23.90 -9.45
CA ASP A 18 -0.62 23.96 -8.08
C ASP A 18 -1.41 25.26 -7.87
N PRO A 19 -2.58 25.24 -7.21
CA PRO A 19 -3.35 26.46 -6.97
C PRO A 19 -2.55 27.58 -6.31
N MET A 20 -1.61 27.27 -5.42
CA MET A 20 -0.76 28.26 -4.78
C MET A 20 0.27 28.82 -5.75
N GLU A 21 0.79 28.02 -6.69
CA GLU A 21 1.63 28.52 -7.79
C GLU A 21 0.86 29.45 -8.73
N LYS A 22 -0.42 29.14 -9.01
CA LYS A 22 -1.30 30.01 -9.81
C LYS A 22 -1.57 31.34 -9.09
N LEU A 23 -1.82 31.30 -7.78
CA LEU A 23 -2.01 32.50 -6.96
C LEU A 23 -0.74 33.34 -6.87
N LYS A 24 0.41 32.71 -6.64
CA LYS A 24 1.73 33.36 -6.66
C LYS A 24 1.91 34.15 -7.95
N LYS A 25 1.74 33.49 -9.10
CA LYS A 25 1.89 34.13 -10.41
C LYS A 25 0.93 35.31 -10.60
N ALA A 26 -0.33 35.17 -10.19
CA ALA A 26 -1.31 36.25 -10.31
C ALA A 26 -0.91 37.49 -9.49
N VAL A 27 -0.32 37.29 -8.30
CA VAL A 27 0.18 38.39 -7.46
C VAL A 27 1.45 39.01 -8.02
N GLU A 28 2.36 38.21 -8.59
CA GLU A 28 3.55 38.69 -9.30
C GLU A 28 3.15 39.58 -10.49
N ASP A 29 2.20 39.13 -11.31
CA ASP A 29 1.67 39.89 -12.45
C ASP A 29 1.00 41.20 -11.99
N PHE A 30 0.25 41.16 -10.88
CA PHE A 30 -0.39 42.34 -10.31
C PHE A 30 0.60 43.36 -9.73
N GLN A 31 1.71 42.89 -9.15
CA GLN A 31 2.71 43.75 -8.52
C GLN A 31 3.35 44.73 -9.50
N TYR A 32 3.42 44.39 -10.80
CA TYR A 32 3.92 45.27 -11.86
C TYR A 32 3.17 46.61 -11.94
N PHE A 33 1.89 46.62 -11.54
CA PHE A 33 1.04 47.82 -11.57
C PHE A 33 1.08 48.63 -10.27
N ILE A 34 1.84 48.20 -9.26
CA ILE A 34 1.88 48.82 -7.95
C ILE A 34 3.20 49.57 -7.75
N PRO A 35 3.17 50.89 -7.47
CA PRO A 35 4.37 51.65 -7.16
C PRO A 35 5.17 51.05 -6.01
N SER A 36 6.50 51.18 -6.08
CA SER A 36 7.40 50.76 -5.01
C SER A 36 7.04 51.46 -3.71
N GLY A 37 6.88 50.68 -2.64
CA GLY A 37 6.42 51.17 -1.34
C GLY A 37 5.84 50.05 -0.47
N GLU A 38 5.13 50.42 0.59
CA GLU A 38 4.58 49.49 1.58
C GLU A 38 3.68 48.41 0.97
N LYS A 39 2.83 48.80 0.00
CA LYS A 39 1.95 47.85 -0.71
C LYS A 39 2.74 46.78 -1.47
N SER A 40 3.84 47.17 -2.11
CA SER A 40 4.72 46.24 -2.82
C SER A 40 5.41 45.26 -1.84
N MET A 41 5.77 45.72 -0.63
CA MET A 41 6.31 44.84 0.42
C MET A 41 5.30 43.81 0.90
N ILE A 42 4.01 44.18 1.04
CA ILE A 42 2.93 43.25 1.42
C ILE A 42 2.75 42.17 0.32
N LEU A 43 2.75 42.57 -0.95
CA LEU A 43 2.64 41.62 -2.07
C LEU A 43 3.81 40.64 -2.11
N ASN A 44 5.03 41.10 -1.85
CA ASN A 44 6.21 40.22 -1.73
C ASN A 44 6.06 39.19 -0.60
N LYS A 45 5.48 39.57 0.55
CA LYS A 45 5.20 38.62 1.64
C LYS A 45 4.19 37.56 1.20
N LEU A 46 3.11 37.96 0.50
CA LEU A 46 2.11 37.04 -0.04
C LEU A 46 2.69 36.07 -1.07
N ILE A 47 3.53 36.56 -1.99
CA ILE A 47 4.24 35.73 -2.98
C ILE A 47 5.06 34.65 -2.29
N ASN A 48 5.83 35.03 -1.25
CA ASN A 48 6.63 34.09 -0.47
C ASN A 48 5.75 33.08 0.29
N SER A 49 4.64 33.50 0.89
CA SER A 49 3.69 32.59 1.54
C SER A 49 3.10 31.58 0.56
N PHE A 50 2.73 32.00 -0.65
CA PHE A 50 2.21 31.09 -1.67
C PHE A 50 3.27 30.11 -2.18
N ASP A 51 4.51 30.56 -2.35
CA ASP A 51 5.62 29.67 -2.73
C ASP A 51 5.87 28.59 -1.66
N ASN A 52 5.94 29.00 -0.39
CA ASN A 52 6.10 28.09 0.74
C ASN A 52 4.92 27.12 0.86
N ALA A 53 3.69 27.59 0.66
CA ALA A 53 2.49 26.76 0.68
C ALA A 53 2.50 25.71 -0.45
N ALA A 54 2.91 26.09 -1.67
CA ALA A 54 3.04 25.17 -2.80
C ALA A 54 4.07 24.08 -2.50
N ASN A 55 5.24 24.46 -1.98
CA ASN A 55 6.32 23.53 -1.61
C ASN A 55 5.85 22.55 -0.52
N LEU A 56 5.26 23.07 0.56
CA LEU A 56 4.72 22.25 1.66
C LEU A 56 3.67 21.24 1.17
N LYS A 57 2.78 21.65 0.26
CA LYS A 57 1.77 20.75 -0.30
C LYS A 57 2.38 19.64 -1.14
N ARG A 58 3.41 19.93 -1.96
CA ARG A 58 4.13 18.89 -2.73
C ARG A 58 4.81 17.89 -1.80
N GLU A 59 5.46 18.35 -0.73
CA GLU A 59 6.07 17.47 0.28
C GLU A 59 5.03 16.62 1.00
N HIS A 60 3.91 17.22 1.43
CA HIS A 60 2.82 16.51 2.08
C HIS A 60 2.25 15.41 1.19
N GLN A 61 2.03 15.67 -0.10
CA GLN A 61 1.56 14.65 -1.04
C GLN A 61 2.54 13.47 -1.19
N ILE A 62 3.85 13.74 -1.20
CA ILE A 62 4.87 12.68 -1.25
C ILE A 62 4.81 11.84 0.02
N ARG A 63 4.79 12.47 1.20
CA ARG A 63 4.74 11.80 2.50
C ARG A 63 3.45 11.00 2.67
N GLN A 64 2.31 11.58 2.28
CA GLN A 64 1.01 10.93 2.30
C GLN A 64 0.97 9.67 1.42
N ARG A 65 1.54 9.72 0.21
CA ARG A 65 1.62 8.55 -0.67
C ARG A 65 2.55 7.47 -0.11
N HIS A 66 3.59 7.88 0.60
CA HIS A 66 4.53 6.97 1.25
C HIS A 66 3.86 6.22 2.41
N SER A 67 3.18 6.95 3.30
CA SER A 67 2.61 6.43 4.54
C SER A 67 1.47 5.42 4.33
N ILE A 68 0.83 5.37 3.15
CA ILE A 68 -0.20 4.36 2.84
C ILE A 68 0.28 3.29 1.84
N ARG A 69 1.58 3.23 1.57
CA ARG A 69 2.14 2.36 0.53
C ARG A 69 1.92 0.88 0.86
N HIS A 70 2.15 0.46 2.10
CA HIS A 70 2.03 -0.96 2.45
C HIS A 70 0.58 -1.40 2.43
N LEU A 71 -0.34 -0.59 2.99
CA LEU A 71 -1.79 -0.79 2.89
C LEU A 71 -2.27 -0.98 1.45
N ARG A 72 -1.80 -0.14 0.52
CA ARG A 72 -2.15 -0.24 -0.91
C ARG A 72 -1.58 -1.48 -1.57
N ARG A 73 -0.38 -1.93 -1.18
CA ARG A 73 0.22 -3.16 -1.70
C ARG A 73 -0.47 -4.41 -1.16
N PHE A 74 -0.78 -4.43 0.14
CA PHE A 74 -1.38 -5.58 0.80
C PHE A 74 -2.66 -6.05 0.10
N THR A 75 -3.54 -5.10 -0.23
CA THR A 75 -4.82 -5.37 -0.91
C THR A 75 -4.67 -5.94 -2.33
N VAL A 76 -3.55 -5.67 -3.01
CA VAL A 76 -3.33 -6.06 -4.41
C VAL A 76 -2.47 -7.31 -4.55
N THR A 77 -1.43 -7.43 -3.74
CA THR A 77 -0.41 -8.47 -3.88
C THR A 77 -0.38 -9.43 -2.71
N GLU A 78 -0.21 -8.94 -1.48
CA GLU A 78 0.12 -9.80 -0.32
C GLU A 78 -1.07 -10.69 0.07
N TYR A 79 -2.28 -10.11 0.10
CA TYR A 79 -3.51 -10.88 0.36
C TYR A 79 -3.76 -11.94 -0.72
N ARG A 80 -3.51 -11.58 -1.98
CA ARG A 80 -3.68 -12.51 -3.10
C ARG A 80 -2.74 -13.70 -2.99
N THR A 81 -1.45 -13.44 -2.69
CA THR A 81 -0.46 -14.50 -2.49
C THR A 81 -0.85 -15.41 -1.33
N LEU A 82 -1.40 -14.86 -0.23
CA LEU A 82 -1.87 -15.67 0.90
C LEU A 82 -3.03 -16.59 0.51
N VAL A 83 -4.00 -16.08 -0.26
CA VAL A 83 -5.12 -16.89 -0.77
C VAL A 83 -4.61 -18.01 -1.69
N GLU A 84 -3.70 -17.69 -2.62
CA GLU A 84 -3.13 -18.67 -3.55
C GLU A 84 -2.34 -19.77 -2.81
N THR A 85 -1.54 -19.43 -1.78
CA THR A 85 -0.83 -20.43 -0.96
C THR A 85 -1.80 -21.31 -0.19
N ARG A 86 -2.84 -20.73 0.42
CA ARG A 86 -3.88 -21.49 1.14
C ARG A 86 -4.60 -22.48 0.22
N ASP A 87 -4.92 -22.07 -1.00
CA ASP A 87 -5.63 -22.93 -1.95
C ASP A 87 -4.76 -24.10 -2.40
N LYS A 88 -3.46 -23.88 -2.62
CA LYS A 88 -2.48 -24.97 -2.89
C LYS A 88 -2.35 -25.93 -1.71
N PHE A 89 -2.30 -25.42 -0.48
CA PHE A 89 -2.28 -26.25 0.72
C PHE A 89 -3.53 -27.13 0.83
N ASN A 90 -4.72 -26.57 0.60
CA ASN A 90 -5.97 -27.33 0.61
C ASN A 90 -5.99 -28.42 -0.46
N GLN A 91 -5.46 -28.13 -1.66
CA GLN A 91 -5.33 -29.11 -2.72
C GLN A 91 -4.36 -30.24 -2.34
N ALA A 92 -3.18 -29.90 -1.80
CA ALA A 92 -2.20 -30.88 -1.35
C ALA A 92 -2.77 -31.79 -0.25
N LYS A 93 -3.50 -31.22 0.71
CA LYS A 93 -4.23 -31.96 1.74
C LYS A 93 -5.21 -32.97 1.13
N SER A 94 -6.05 -32.51 0.20
CA SER A 94 -7.03 -33.38 -0.47
C SER A 94 -6.36 -34.53 -1.22
N ASN A 95 -5.25 -34.26 -1.91
CA ASN A 95 -4.50 -35.28 -2.64
C ASN A 95 -3.87 -36.32 -1.69
N MET A 96 -3.28 -35.86 -0.58
CA MET A 96 -2.72 -36.72 0.46
C MET A 96 -3.81 -37.62 1.08
N ASP A 97 -4.97 -37.06 1.43
CA ASP A 97 -6.09 -37.83 1.99
C ASP A 97 -6.61 -38.89 1.02
N MET A 98 -6.67 -38.56 -0.29
CA MET A 98 -7.03 -39.50 -1.34
C MET A 98 -6.00 -40.63 -1.48
N ALA A 99 -4.71 -40.30 -1.55
CA ALA A 99 -3.64 -41.29 -1.65
C ALA A 99 -3.62 -42.22 -0.41
N LYS A 100 -3.84 -41.67 0.78
CA LYS A 100 -3.99 -42.45 2.02
C LYS A 100 -5.18 -43.42 1.93
N HIS A 101 -6.30 -42.98 1.39
CA HIS A 101 -7.47 -43.82 1.19
C HIS A 101 -7.19 -44.95 0.19
N GLU A 102 -6.48 -44.68 -0.91
CA GLU A 102 -6.10 -45.70 -1.89
C GLU A 102 -5.19 -46.78 -1.31
N VAL A 103 -4.22 -46.41 -0.46
CA VAL A 103 -3.39 -47.39 0.28
C VAL A 103 -4.29 -48.33 1.09
N LYS A 104 -5.24 -47.77 1.86
CA LYS A 104 -6.17 -48.55 2.69
C LYS A 104 -7.10 -49.47 1.90
N GLN A 105 -7.47 -49.10 0.67
CA GLN A 105 -8.35 -49.90 -0.19
C GLN A 105 -7.62 -51.01 -0.95
N SER A 106 -6.30 -51.09 -0.84
CA SER A 106 -5.49 -52.06 -1.58
C SER A 106 -5.62 -53.46 -1.00
N LYS A 107 -5.69 -54.48 -1.87
CA LYS A 107 -5.95 -55.87 -1.48
C LYS A 107 -4.74 -56.79 -1.65
N SER A 108 -3.69 -56.34 -2.33
CA SER A 108 -2.45 -57.09 -2.51
C SER A 108 -1.24 -56.31 -2.01
N THR A 109 -0.20 -57.01 -1.58
CA THR A 109 1.05 -56.43 -1.09
C THR A 109 1.71 -55.53 -2.13
N GLU A 110 1.75 -55.97 -3.40
CA GLU A 110 2.32 -55.17 -4.49
C GLU A 110 1.57 -53.85 -4.73
N GLN A 111 0.24 -53.85 -4.60
CA GLN A 111 -0.57 -52.63 -4.70
C GLN A 111 -0.32 -51.69 -3.52
N ILE A 112 -0.17 -52.24 -2.32
CA ILE A 112 0.15 -51.48 -1.11
C ILE A 112 1.50 -50.78 -1.27
N GLU A 113 2.54 -51.49 -1.71
CA GLU A 113 3.88 -50.91 -1.89
C GLU A 113 3.88 -49.77 -2.92
N LYS A 114 3.28 -49.99 -4.10
CA LYS A 114 3.19 -48.95 -5.14
C LYS A 114 2.44 -47.71 -4.66
N ARG A 115 1.32 -47.88 -3.95
CA ARG A 115 0.51 -46.76 -3.43
C ARG A 115 1.12 -46.09 -2.21
N ALA A 116 1.87 -46.82 -1.39
CA ALA A 116 2.60 -46.25 -0.25
C ALA A 116 3.66 -45.25 -0.72
N ILE A 117 4.35 -45.54 -1.83
CA ILE A 117 5.31 -44.61 -2.45
C ILE A 117 4.59 -43.33 -2.89
N LEU A 118 3.46 -43.44 -3.59
CA LEU A 118 2.67 -42.27 -4.01
C LEU A 118 2.15 -41.46 -2.82
N TYR A 119 1.67 -42.14 -1.78
CA TYR A 119 1.26 -41.48 -0.54
C TYR A 119 2.42 -40.70 0.10
N GLN A 120 3.60 -41.31 0.21
CA GLN A 120 4.79 -40.64 0.74
C GLN A 120 5.14 -39.37 -0.03
N GLN A 121 5.10 -39.41 -1.37
CA GLN A 121 5.32 -38.23 -2.21
C GLN A 121 4.28 -37.12 -1.93
N THR A 122 3.02 -37.48 -1.76
CA THR A 122 1.96 -36.49 -1.44
C THR A 122 2.09 -35.92 -0.03
N VAL A 123 2.64 -36.68 0.93
CA VAL A 123 2.93 -36.19 2.29
C VAL A 123 4.03 -35.13 2.24
N GLU A 124 5.11 -35.37 1.49
CA GLU A 124 6.20 -34.41 1.32
C GLU A 124 5.70 -33.08 0.72
N ILE A 125 4.87 -33.14 -0.33
CA ILE A 125 4.25 -31.95 -0.93
C ILE A 125 3.31 -31.23 0.06
N PHE A 126 2.55 -31.99 0.85
CA PHE A 126 1.69 -31.42 1.88
C PHE A 126 2.51 -30.67 2.94
N ASP A 127 3.60 -31.26 3.42
CA ASP A 127 4.48 -30.67 4.43
C ASP A 127 5.15 -29.39 3.90
N GLU A 128 5.61 -29.38 2.65
CA GLU A 128 6.12 -28.18 1.99
C GLU A 128 5.09 -27.04 2.00
N HIS A 129 3.87 -27.30 1.55
CA HIS A 129 2.81 -26.29 1.53
C HIS A 129 2.35 -25.88 2.93
N CYS A 130 2.34 -26.80 3.89
CA CYS A 130 2.03 -26.50 5.29
C CYS A 130 3.03 -25.50 5.86
N ASN A 131 4.33 -25.75 5.65
CA ASN A 131 5.40 -24.86 6.09
C ASN A 131 5.31 -23.47 5.44
N MET A 132 4.94 -23.39 4.16
CA MET A 132 4.71 -22.11 3.48
C MET A 132 3.55 -21.33 4.13
N VAL A 133 2.42 -21.97 4.43
CA VAL A 133 1.27 -21.33 5.09
C VAL A 133 1.64 -20.87 6.50
N MET A 134 2.32 -21.71 7.27
CA MET A 134 2.77 -21.36 8.64
C MET A 134 3.65 -20.11 8.64
N LYS A 135 4.63 -20.04 7.73
CA LYS A 135 5.49 -18.87 7.58
C LYS A 135 4.69 -17.61 7.25
N GLN A 136 3.72 -17.69 6.34
CA GLN A 136 2.87 -16.55 6.01
C GLN A 136 2.01 -16.09 7.20
N LEU A 137 1.52 -17.02 8.02
CA LEU A 137 0.74 -16.70 9.23
C LEU A 137 1.60 -15.99 10.29
N GLU A 138 2.87 -16.38 10.44
CA GLU A 138 3.82 -15.71 11.32
C GLU A 138 4.10 -14.27 10.83
N GLU A 139 4.30 -14.09 9.52
CA GLU A 139 4.54 -12.79 8.90
C GLU A 139 3.35 -11.82 9.04
N LEU A 140 2.11 -12.32 9.07
CA LEU A 140 0.90 -11.48 9.22
C LEU A 140 0.92 -10.59 10.46
N THR A 141 1.52 -11.05 11.55
CA THR A 141 1.61 -10.25 12.79
C THR A 141 2.47 -9.00 12.56
N SER A 142 3.61 -9.17 11.87
CA SER A 142 4.48 -8.06 11.49
C SER A 142 3.80 -7.13 10.48
N ILE A 143 3.13 -7.70 9.47
CA ILE A 143 2.38 -6.94 8.46
C ILE A 143 1.35 -6.04 9.14
N LYS A 144 0.54 -6.57 10.07
CA LYS A 144 -0.45 -5.79 10.83
C LYS A 144 0.21 -4.64 11.61
N GLY A 145 1.35 -4.88 12.24
CA GLY A 145 2.12 -3.85 12.93
C GLY A 145 2.55 -2.71 11.99
N ASN A 146 3.09 -3.07 10.83
CA ASN A 146 3.48 -2.08 9.81
C ASN A 146 2.29 -1.26 9.32
N HIS A 147 1.12 -1.89 9.16
CA HIS A 147 -0.11 -1.21 8.74
C HIS A 147 -0.61 -0.20 9.78
N ALA A 148 -0.46 -0.50 11.07
CA ALA A 148 -0.80 0.43 12.14
C ALA A 148 0.13 1.66 12.11
N ASN A 149 1.44 1.42 11.97
CA ASN A 149 2.43 2.50 11.87
C ASN A 149 2.19 3.40 10.65
N ASP A 150 1.88 2.80 9.49
CA ASP A 150 1.50 3.49 8.26
C ASP A 150 0.31 4.47 8.49
N MET A 151 -0.71 4.03 9.25
CA MET A 151 -1.87 4.86 9.59
C MET A 151 -1.51 6.02 10.52
N ASP A 152 -0.69 5.75 11.54
CA ASP A 152 -0.22 6.79 12.47
C ASP A 152 0.64 7.83 11.75
N GLU A 153 1.51 7.40 10.84
CA GLU A 153 2.32 8.29 10.00
C GLU A 153 1.44 9.13 9.07
N PHE A 154 0.40 8.54 8.47
CA PHE A 154 -0.55 9.27 7.62
C PHE A 154 -1.27 10.38 8.40
N ILE A 155 -1.80 10.07 9.58
CA ILE A 155 -2.52 11.03 10.42
C ILE A 155 -1.57 12.15 10.86
N THR A 156 -0.35 11.79 11.28
CA THR A 156 0.67 12.75 11.70
C THR A 156 1.07 13.68 10.56
N ALA A 157 1.36 13.12 9.38
CA ALA A 157 1.67 13.90 8.18
C ALA A 157 0.56 14.88 7.78
N HIS A 158 -0.70 14.50 7.97
CA HIS A 158 -1.85 15.35 7.70
C HIS A 158 -2.00 16.47 8.74
N LYS A 159 -1.84 16.15 10.02
CA LYS A 159 -1.85 17.13 11.12
C LYS A 159 -0.75 18.18 10.93
N ASP A 160 0.48 17.73 10.70
CA ASP A 160 1.64 18.62 10.54
C ASP A 160 1.49 19.55 9.34
N TYR A 161 0.95 19.03 8.24
CA TYR A 161 0.63 19.83 7.05
C TYR A 161 -0.34 20.97 7.38
N HIS A 162 -1.46 20.69 8.05
CA HIS A 162 -2.45 21.73 8.37
C HIS A 162 -1.93 22.75 9.37
N ILE A 163 -1.18 22.32 10.38
CA ILE A 163 -0.54 23.24 11.35
C ILE A 163 0.46 24.15 10.63
N THR A 164 1.33 23.58 9.79
CA THR A 164 2.36 24.35 9.09
C THR A 164 1.75 25.27 8.05
N MET A 165 0.75 24.80 7.30
CA MET A 165 0.02 25.62 6.33
C MET A 165 -0.67 26.81 7.01
N ALA A 166 -1.30 26.59 8.17
CA ALA A 166 -1.91 27.67 8.94
C ALA A 166 -0.89 28.71 9.40
N ASN A 167 0.36 28.31 9.68
CA ASN A 167 1.41 29.24 10.07
C ASN A 167 2.03 29.99 8.88
N ILE A 168 2.00 29.43 7.67
CA ILE A 168 2.46 30.10 6.44
C ILE A 168 1.50 31.22 6.02
N LEU A 169 0.19 31.03 6.29
CA LEU A 169 -0.88 31.93 5.85
C LEU A 169 -1.31 32.96 6.92
N LYS A 170 -0.70 32.94 8.11
CA LYS A 170 -0.88 33.96 9.15
C LYS A 170 -0.01 35.18 8.86
#